data_AF-A0A6J5F0K5-F1
#
_entry.id   AF-A0A6J5F0K5-F1
#
_cell.length_a   1.000
_cell.length_b   1.000
_cell.length_c   1.000
_cell.angle_alpha   90.00
_cell.angle_beta   90.00
_cell.angle_gamma   90.00
#
_symmetry.space_group_name_H-M   'P 1'
#
loop_
_entity.id
_entity.type
_entity.pdbx_description
1 polymer ?
#
loop_
_entity_poly.entity_id
_entity_poly.type
_entity_poly.pdbx_seq_one_letter_code
_entity_poly.pdbx_strand_id
1 'polypeptide(L)' 'MESDKHLPLKRGTSRYDEAIALENSVRAIRKARGKHNPEDFPEGTPEWHAVIESFLIDLLWASGNGLHDDE' A
#
# COMPACT_ATOMS: atom_id res chain seq x y z
N MET A 1 -0.16 -28.13 -17.25
CA MET A 1 -0.85 -27.29 -16.25
C MET A 1 0.21 -26.55 -15.47
N GLU A 2 0.59 -25.36 -15.92
CA GLU A 2 1.57 -24.50 -15.22
C GLU A 2 0.99 -23.09 -15.16
N SER A 3 0.09 -22.85 -14.20
CA SER A 3 -0.48 -21.53 -13.96
C SER A 3 -0.64 -21.26 -12.47
N ASP A 4 0.24 -21.84 -11.64
CA ASP A 4 0.20 -21.70 -10.18
C ASP A 4 1.56 -21.25 -9.59
N LYS A 5 2.54 -20.92 -10.45
CA LYS A 5 3.92 -20.59 -10.04
C LYS A 5 4.18 -19.10 -9.80
N HIS A 6 3.22 -18.20 -10.06
CA HIS A 6 3.44 -16.76 -9.93
C HIS A 6 2.22 -16.02 -9.40
N LEU A 7 1.73 -16.39 -8.21
CA LEU A 7 0.98 -15.44 -7.38
C LEU A 7 2.01 -14.75 -6.47
N PRO A 8 2.50 -13.54 -6.83
CA PRO A 8 3.66 -12.93 -6.18
C PRO A 8 3.44 -12.61 -4.69
N LEU A 9 2.19 -12.67 -4.21
CA LEU A 9 1.78 -12.30 -2.84
C LEU A 9 0.88 -13.37 -2.21
N LYS A 10 1.24 -14.65 -2.31
CA LYS A 10 0.54 -15.71 -1.54
C LYS A 10 0.84 -15.54 -0.05
N ARG A 11 -0.20 -15.54 0.80
CA ARG A 11 -0.06 -15.45 2.27
C ARG A 11 0.92 -16.49 2.80
N GLY A 12 1.81 -16.07 3.72
CA GLY A 12 2.84 -16.92 4.32
C GLY A 12 4.10 -17.13 3.47
N THR A 13 4.27 -16.34 2.41
CA THR A 13 5.54 -16.25 1.66
C THR A 13 6.31 -15.00 2.08
N SER A 14 7.64 -15.02 2.00
CA SER A 14 8.49 -13.86 2.32
C SER A 14 8.02 -12.58 1.63
N ARG A 15 7.65 -12.66 0.34
CA ARG A 15 7.16 -11.51 -0.43
C ARG A 15 5.83 -10.96 0.08
N TYR A 16 4.94 -11.83 0.55
CA TYR A 16 3.71 -11.38 1.20
C TYR A 16 4.01 -10.67 2.51
N ASP A 17 4.87 -11.25 3.35
CA ASP A 17 5.23 -10.68 4.64
C ASP A 17 5.95 -9.32 4.47
N GLU A 18 6.83 -9.21 3.45
CA GLU A 18 7.48 -7.96 3.05
C GLU A 18 6.46 -6.90 2.60
N ALA A 19 5.47 -7.27 1.78
CA ALA A 19 4.43 -6.35 1.33
C ALA A 19 3.57 -5.85 2.51
N ILE A 20 3.20 -6.74 3.44
CA ILE A 20 2.47 -6.37 4.65
C ILE A 20 3.30 -5.49 5.58
N ALA A 21 4.60 -5.77 5.71
CA ALA A 21 5.51 -4.94 6.50
C ALA A 21 5.63 -3.53 5.91
N LEU A 22 5.73 -3.41 4.58
CA LEU A 22 5.73 -2.13 3.87
C LEU A 22 4.43 -1.36 4.11
N GLU A 23 3.28 -2.02 3.95
CA GLU A 23 1.96 -1.44 4.17
C GLU A 23 1.82 -0.88 5.59
N ASN A 24 2.16 -1.69 6.60
CA ASN A 24 2.12 -1.30 8.00
C ASN A 24 3.05 -0.11 8.30
N SER A 25 4.23 -0.09 7.67
CA SER A 25 5.18 1.01 7.82
C SER A 25 4.63 2.32 7.26
N VAL A 26 4.01 2.30 6.08
CA VAL A 26 3.35 3.47 5.49
C VAL A 26 2.21 3.96 6.39
N ARG A 27 1.36 3.05 6.90
CA ARG A 27 0.30 3.41 7.85
C ARG A 27 0.84 4.11 9.10
N ALA A 28 1.90 3.57 9.68
CA ALA A 28 2.54 4.14 10.87
C ALA A 28 3.10 5.55 10.60
N ILE A 29 3.80 5.74 9.47
CA ILE A 29 4.36 7.04 9.07
C ILE A 29 3.25 8.06 8.84
N ARG A 30 2.16 7.68 8.16
CA ARG A 30 1.01 8.56 7.93
C ARG A 30 0.38 9.01 9.25
N LYS A 31 0.14 8.09 10.19
CA LYS A 31 -0.36 8.42 11.53
C LYS A 31 0.57 9.40 12.25
N ALA A 32 1.88 9.17 12.21
CA ALA A 32 2.87 10.06 12.81
C ALA A 32 2.89 11.47 12.17
N ARG A 33 2.50 11.59 10.90
CA ARG A 33 2.37 12.86 10.17
C ARG A 33 0.99 13.51 10.33
N GLY A 34 0.09 12.95 11.14
CA GLY A 34 -1.28 13.43 11.28
C GLY A 34 -2.15 13.21 10.04
N LYS A 35 -1.73 12.33 9.12
CA LYS A 35 -2.53 11.94 7.95
C LYS A 35 -3.42 10.75 8.31
N HIS A 36 -4.66 10.78 7.80
CA HIS A 36 -5.55 9.64 7.89
C HIS A 36 -5.11 8.47 7.00
N ASN A 37 -5.55 7.28 7.35
CA ASN A 37 -5.41 6.07 6.58
C ASN A 37 -6.78 5.54 6.16
N PRO A 38 -6.86 4.65 5.16
CA PRO A 38 -8.15 4.18 4.66
C PRO A 38 -9.04 3.51 5.71
N GLU A 39 -8.46 2.87 6.73
CA GLU A 39 -9.21 2.22 7.82
C GLU A 39 -9.87 3.20 8.79
N ASP A 40 -9.52 4.49 8.72
CA ASP A 40 -10.13 5.54 9.54
C ASP A 40 -11.52 5.94 9.01
N PHE A 41 -11.91 5.47 7.82
CA PHE A 41 -13.19 5.77 7.18
C PHE A 41 -13.91 4.48 6.75
N PRO A 42 -15.26 4.47 6.71
CA PRO A 42 -15.99 3.35 6.13
C PRO A 42 -15.65 3.20 4.64
N GLU A 43 -15.45 1.96 4.19
CA GLU A 43 -15.11 1.68 2.80
C GLU A 43 -16.21 2.18 1.84
N GLY A 44 -15.79 2.82 0.74
CA GLY A 44 -16.68 3.34 -0.30
C GLY A 44 -17.27 4.72 -0.03
N THR A 45 -16.98 5.38 1.10
CA THR A 45 -17.38 6.79 1.27
C THR A 45 -16.47 7.73 0.47
N PRO A 46 -16.91 8.96 0.16
CA PRO A 46 -16.07 9.95 -0.51
C PRO A 46 -14.74 10.22 0.22
N GLU A 47 -14.75 10.24 1.55
CA GLU A 47 -13.56 10.43 2.38
C GLU A 47 -12.60 9.25 2.25
N TRP A 48 -13.13 8.02 2.24
CA TRP A 48 -12.34 6.82 2.00
C TRP A 48 -11.67 6.86 0.62
N HIS A 49 -12.42 7.24 -0.42
CA HIS A 49 -11.89 7.38 -1.79
C HIS A 49 -10.78 8.44 -1.88
N ALA A 50 -10.94 9.58 -1.20
CA ALA A 50 -9.91 10.62 -1.17
C ALA A 50 -8.62 10.13 -0.45
N VAL A 51 -8.77 9.35 0.62
CA VAL A 51 -7.63 8.88 1.40
C VAL A 51 -6.92 7.70 0.74
N ILE A 52 -7.63 6.75 0.14
CA ILE A 52 -7.05 5.57 -0.49
C ILE A 52 -6.12 5.94 -1.66
N GLU A 53 -6.47 6.95 -2.46
CA GLU A 53 -5.61 7.41 -3.56
C GLU A 53 -4.25 7.91 -3.03
N SER A 54 -4.27 8.80 -2.04
CA SER A 54 -3.04 9.30 -1.41
C SER A 54 -2.23 8.21 -0.71
N PHE A 55 -2.90 7.19 -0.17
CA PHE A 55 -2.28 6.05 0.50
C PHE A 55 -1.58 5.13 -0.51
N LEU A 56 -2.20 4.87 -1.67
CA LEU A 56 -1.62 4.09 -2.75
C LEU A 56 -0.39 4.77 -3.36
N ILE A 57 -0.40 6.09 -3.48
CA ILE A 57 0.78 6.87 -3.91
C ILE A 57 1.93 6.70 -2.91
N ASP A 58 1.66 6.84 -1.61
CA ASP A 58 2.68 6.62 -0.57
C ASP A 58 3.26 5.19 -0.64
N LEU A 59 2.42 4.17 -0.88
CA LEU A 59 2.88 2.78 -1.07
C LEU A 59 3.74 2.61 -2.33
N LEU A 60 3.34 3.21 -3.45
CA LEU A 60 4.08 3.14 -4.70
C LEU A 60 5.48 3.74 -4.52
N TRP A 61 5.56 4.91 -3.89
CA TRP A 61 6.84 5.57 -3.57
C TRP A 61 7.69 4.73 -2.61
N ALA A 62 7.08 4.21 -1.53
CA ALA A 62 7.80 3.39 -0.55
C ALA A 62 8.29 2.05 -1.13
N SER A 63 7.62 1.53 -2.16
CA SER A 63 8.04 0.32 -2.88
C SER A 63 9.23 0.55 -3.83
N GLY A 64 9.70 1.79 -3.98
CA GLY A 64 10.76 2.16 -4.93
C GLY A 64 10.28 2.28 -6.37
N ASN A 65 8.99 2.11 -6.63
CA ASN A 65 8.36 2.32 -7.94
C ASN A 65 7.84 3.75 -8.10
N GLY A 66 8.47 4.72 -7.43
CA GLY A 66 8.14 6.12 -7.64
C GLY A 66 8.08 6.39 -9.13
N LEU A 67 6.99 7.00 -9.61
CA LEU A 67 6.94 7.55 -10.95
C LEU A 67 8.16 8.46 -11.05
N HIS A 68 9.17 8.00 -11.77
CA HIS A 68 10.27 8.83 -12.20
C HIS A 68 9.63 9.89 -13.08
N ASP A 69 9.35 11.06 -12.49
CA ASP A 69 9.38 12.28 -13.25
C ASP A 69 10.87 12.48 -13.58
N ASP A 70 11.34 11.76 -14.60
CA ASP A 70 12.61 12.04 -15.25
C ASP A 70 12.47 13.45 -15.86
N GLU A 71 12.93 14.47 -15.12
CA GLU A 71 13.08 15.85 -15.56
C GLU A 71 14.35 16.04 -16.40
#